data_AF-A0A3L9YNW3-F1
#
_entry.id   AF-A0A3L9YNW3-F1
#
_cell.length_a   1.000
_cell.length_b   1.000
_cell.length_c   1.000
_cell.angle_alpha   90.00
_cell.angle_beta   90.00
_cell.angle_gamma   90.00
#
_symmetry.space_group_name_H-M   'P 1'
#
loop_
_entity.id
_entity.type
_entity.pdbx_description
1 polymer ?
#
loop_
_entity_poly.entity_id
_entity_poly.type
_entity_poly.pdbx_seq_one_letter_code
_entity_poly.pdbx_strand_id
1 'polypeptide(L)' 'MTIYVKNADGGGLEVVAGQLRLKAMLEVQGKAWVFNTSTREQLEVHEVGGSLVALTSDAAAAVQAMAASAISNAAKH' A
#
# COMPACT_ATOMS: atom_id res chain seq x y z
N MET A 1 1.03 -6.74 -17.46
CA MET A 1 0.34 -5.42 -17.52
C MET A 1 0.36 -4.82 -16.13
N THR A 2 0.98 -3.65 -15.97
CA THR A 2 1.15 -2.94 -14.68
C THR A 2 -0.11 -2.11 -14.36
N ILE A 3 -0.48 -2.05 -13.07
CA ILE A 3 -1.54 -1.16 -12.58
C ILE A 3 -0.86 0.16 -12.19
N TYR A 4 -1.36 1.27 -12.70
CA TYR A 4 -0.80 2.60 -12.43
C TYR A 4 -1.77 3.39 -11.55
N VAL A 5 -1.22 4.05 -10.54
CA VAL A 5 -1.95 4.93 -9.62
C VAL A 5 -1.21 6.26 -9.47
N LYS A 6 -1.89 7.27 -8.93
CA LYS A 6 -1.30 8.55 -8.52
C LYS A 6 -1.86 8.96 -7.16
N ASN A 7 -1.19 9.89 -6.49
CA ASN A 7 -1.73 10.49 -5.27
C ASN A 7 -2.98 11.33 -5.61
N ALA A 8 -4.05 11.15 -4.85
CA ALA A 8 -5.23 12.00 -4.89
C ALA A 8 -5.09 13.15 -3.88
N ASP A 9 -5.69 14.30 -4.19
CA ASP A 9 -5.60 15.53 -3.38
C ASP A 9 -6.15 15.36 -1.94
N GLY A 10 -6.96 14.33 -1.69
CA GLY A 10 -7.56 14.00 -0.39
C GLY A 10 -6.83 12.93 0.45
N GLY A 11 -5.61 12.51 0.07
CA GLY A 11 -4.83 11.56 0.87
C GLY A 11 -5.08 10.07 0.58
N GLY A 12 -5.35 9.74 -0.69
CA GLY A 12 -5.52 8.36 -1.17
C GLY A 12 -4.83 8.11 -2.51
N LEU A 13 -5.12 6.96 -3.12
CA LEU A 13 -4.61 6.61 -4.46
C LEU A 13 -5.75 6.59 -5.48
N GLU A 14 -5.54 7.27 -6.60
CA GLU A 14 -6.43 7.24 -7.77
C GLU A 14 -5.83 6.33 -8.84
N VAL A 15 -6.63 5.45 -9.43
CA VAL A 15 -6.18 4.53 -10.48
C VAL A 15 -6.14 5.24 -11.83
N VAL A 16 -4.97 5.24 -12.45
CA VAL A 16 -4.72 5.82 -13.77
C VAL A 16 -4.92 4.78 -14.87
N ALA A 17 -4.49 3.54 -14.62
CA ALA A 17 -4.65 2.46 -15.59
C ALA A 17 -4.69 1.08 -14.91
N GLY A 18 -5.44 0.15 -15.51
CA GLY A 18 -5.54 -1.23 -15.03
C GLY A 18 -6.69 -1.49 -14.06
N GLN A 19 -7.74 -0.66 -14.03
CA GLN A 19 -8.89 -0.76 -13.11
C GLN A 19 -9.45 -2.18 -12.97
N LEU A 20 -9.73 -2.87 -14.07
CA LEU A 20 -10.29 -4.22 -14.04
C LEU A 20 -9.33 -5.25 -13.42
N ARG A 21 -8.03 -5.10 -13.71
CA ARG A 21 -7.01 -5.98 -13.14
C ARG A 21 -6.86 -5.73 -11.65
N LEU A 22 -6.88 -4.47 -11.23
CA LEU A 22 -6.85 -4.12 -9.82
C LEU A 22 -8.03 -4.75 -9.08
N LYS A 23 -9.25 -4.58 -9.58
CA LYS A 23 -10.46 -5.17 -9.00
C LYS A 23 -10.34 -6.68 -8.88
N ALA A 24 -9.94 -7.37 -9.94
CA ALA A 24 -9.77 -8.83 -9.92
C ALA A 24 -8.69 -9.28 -8.91
N MET A 25 -7.58 -8.56 -8.78
CA MET A 25 -6.53 -8.92 -7.81
C MET A 25 -7.00 -8.70 -6.37
N LEU A 26 -7.72 -7.62 -6.09
CA LEU A 26 -8.28 -7.35 -4.77
C LEU A 26 -9.35 -8.39 -4.39
N GLU A 27 -10.25 -8.76 -5.31
CA GLU A 27 -11.28 -9.78 -5.06
C GLU A 27 -10.67 -11.17 -4.79
N VAL A 28 -9.60 -11.54 -5.49
CA VAL A 28 -8.99 -12.87 -5.37
C VAL A 28 -7.97 -12.97 -4.24
N GLN A 29 -7.16 -11.92 -4.03
CA GLN A 29 -6.00 -11.96 -3.14
C GLN A 29 -6.11 -11.02 -1.94
N GLY A 30 -7.12 -10.15 -1.89
CA GLY A 30 -7.23 -9.09 -0.88
C GLY A 30 -6.15 -8.02 -0.97
N LYS A 31 -5.32 -8.04 -2.02
CA LYS A 31 -4.21 -7.12 -2.24
C LYS A 31 -3.81 -7.02 -3.70
N ALA A 32 -3.11 -5.95 -4.06
CA ALA A 32 -2.54 -5.77 -5.38
C ALA A 32 -1.23 -4.97 -5.33
N TRP A 33 -0.33 -5.27 -6.26
CA TRP A 33 0.85 -4.43 -6.50
C TRP A 33 0.56 -3.38 -7.57
N VAL A 34 0.79 -2.12 -7.23
CA VAL A 34 0.56 -0.96 -8.11
C VAL A 34 1.83 -0.12 -8.24
N PHE A 35 1.96 0.61 -9.33
CA PHE A 35 3.02 1.58 -9.52
C PHE A 35 2.46 3.00 -9.36
N ASN A 36 2.96 3.72 -8.36
CA ASN A 36 2.59 5.10 -8.12
C ASN A 36 3.40 6.03 -9.04
N THR A 37 2.75 6.69 -9.98
CA THR A 37 3.40 7.60 -10.92
C THR A 37 3.82 8.92 -10.29
N SER A 38 3.20 9.32 -9.18
CA SER A 38 3.54 10.53 -8.44
C SER A 38 4.86 10.36 -7.68
N THR A 39 5.03 9.24 -6.99
CA THR A 39 6.24 8.97 -6.17
C THR A 39 7.28 8.10 -6.88
N ARG A 40 6.91 7.47 -8.01
CA ARG A 40 7.71 6.49 -8.77
C ARG A 40 8.04 5.22 -7.98
N GLU A 41 7.15 4.83 -7.07
CA GLU A 41 7.33 3.66 -6.21
C GLU A 41 6.34 2.55 -6.56
N GLN A 42 6.72 1.31 -6.21
CA GLN A 42 5.81 0.18 -6.24
C GLN A 42 5.21 -0.01 -4.84
N LEU A 43 3.88 -0.08 -4.77
CA LEU A 43 3.13 -0.18 -3.52
C LEU A 43 2.27 -1.44 -3.52
N GLU A 44 2.21 -2.13 -2.37
CA GLU A 44 1.15 -3.12 -2.10
C GLU A 44 -0.05 -2.37 -1.53
N VAL A 45 -1.21 -2.51 -2.16
CA VAL A 45 -2.47 -1.86 -1.75
C VAL A 45 -3.49 -2.89 -1.33
N HIS A 46 -4.34 -2.48 -0.40
CA HIS A 46 -5.49 -3.23 0.08
C HIS A 46 -6.76 -2.41 -0.11
N GLU A 47 -7.90 -3.08 -0.25
CA GLU A 47 -9.21 -2.42 -0.20
C GLU A 47 -9.76 -2.55 1.23
N VAL A 48 -10.08 -1.41 1.84
CA VAL A 48 -10.72 -1.35 3.16
C VAL A 48 -11.92 -0.42 3.06
N GLY A 49 -13.13 -0.97 3.18
CA GLY A 49 -14.37 -0.19 3.13
C GLY A 49 -14.57 0.60 1.83
N GLY A 50 -14.19 0.03 0.68
CA GLY A 50 -14.31 0.68 -0.63
C GLY A 50 -13.20 1.69 -0.96
N SER A 51 -12.23 1.89 -0.07
CA SER A 51 -11.07 2.75 -0.29
C SER A 51 -9.80 1.93 -0.48
N LEU A 52 -8.95 2.35 -1.42
CA LEU A 52 -7.60 1.78 -1.58
C LEU A 52 -6.67 2.41 -0.54
N VAL A 53 -6.07 1.56 0.27
CA VAL A 53 -5.13 1.96 1.31
C VAL A 53 -3.78 1.31 1.01
N ALA A 54 -2.73 2.12 1.06
CA ALA A 54 -1.34 1.68 0.97
C ALA A 54 -0.59 2.24 2.16
N LEU A 55 0.35 1.47 2.70
CA LEU A 55 1.39 2.04 3.54
C LEU A 55 2.41 2.70 2.61
N THR A 56 2.64 4.01 2.78
CA THR A 56 3.77 4.67 2.11
C THR A 56 5.08 4.09 2.64
N SER A 57 6.15 4.20 1.85
CA SER A 57 7.49 3.75 2.24
C SER A 57 7.91 4.28 3.61
N ASP A 58 7.64 5.56 3.89
CA ASP A 58 7.94 6.21 5.16
C ASP A 58 7.11 5.66 6.32
N ALA A 59 5.79 5.47 6.11
CA ALA A 59 4.91 4.91 7.13
C ALA A 59 5.27 3.44 7.42
N ALA A 60 5.61 2.66 6.40
CA ALA A 60 6.09 1.30 6.55
C ALA A 60 7.41 1.25 7.33
N ALA A 61 8.36 2.13 7.02
CA ALA A 61 9.63 2.24 7.76
C ALA A 61 9.41 2.61 9.23
N ALA A 62 8.52 3.57 9.51
CA ALA A 62 8.17 3.94 10.88
C ALA A 62 7.53 2.78 11.67
N VAL A 63 6.59 2.05 11.06
CA VAL A 63 5.98 0.86 11.66
C VAL A 63 7.00 -0.24 11.91
N GLN A 64 7.92 -0.50 10.96
CA GLN A 64 8.97 -1.49 11.13
C GLN A 64 9.93 -1.12 12.27
N ALA A 65 10.33 0.15 12.39
CA ALA A 65 11.16 0.63 13.48
C ALA A 65 10.48 0.44 14.84
N MET A 66 9.17 0.75 14.92
CA MET A 66 8.38 0.52 16.13
C MET A 66 8.28 -0.97 16.47
N ALA A 67 8.01 -1.82 15.48
CA ALA A 67 7.92 -3.27 15.67
C ALA A 67 9.26 -3.85 16.15
N ALA A 68 10.38 -3.43 15.55
CA ALA A 68 11.72 -3.84 15.96
C ALA A 68 12.02 -3.42 17.41
N SER A 69 11.63 -2.21 17.80
CA SER A 69 11.78 -1.72 19.18
C SER A 69 10.95 -2.56 20.17
N ALA A 70 9.69 -2.87 19.83
CA ALA A 70 8.82 -3.69 20.66
C ALA A 70 9.37 -5.12 20.85
N ILE A 71 9.87 -5.74 19.78
CA ILE A 71 10.50 -7.08 19.83
C ILE A 71 11.78 -7.02 20.68
N SER A 72 12.62 -6.01 20.49
CA SER A 72 13.84 -5.82 21.28
C SER A 72 13.55 -5.69 22.78
N ASN A 73 12.48 -4.98 23.15
CA ASN A 73 12.07 -4.86 24.53
C ASN A 73 11.48 -6.16 25.09
N ALA A 74 10.65 -6.87 24.31
CA ALA A 74 10.11 -8.17 24.72
C ALA A 74 11.20 -9.23 24.92
N ALA A 75 12.29 -9.19 24.13
CA ALA A 75 13.41 -10.13 24.24
C ALA A 75 14.35 -9.86 25.43
N LYS A 76 14.21 -8.72 26.11
CA LYS A 76 15.00 -8.36 27.31
C LYS A 76 14.33 -8.78 28.62
N HIS A 77 13.09 -9.26 28.55
CA HIS A 77 12.32 -9.82 29.66
C HIS A 77 12.29 -11.35 29.55
#